data_AF-A0A4R5CQS3-F1
#
_entry.id   AF-A0A4R5CQS3-F1
#
_cell.length_a   1.000
_cell.length_b   1.000
_cell.length_c   1.000
_cell.angle_alpha   90.00
_cell.angle_beta   90.00
_cell.angle_gamma   90.00
#
_symmetry.space_group_name_H-M   'P 1'
#
loop_
_entity.id
_entity.type
_entity.pdbx_description
1 polymer ?
#
loop_
_entity_poly.entity_id
_entity_poly.type
_entity_poly.pdbx_seq_one_letter_code
_entity_poly.pdbx_strand_id
1 'polypeptide(L)'
;MTIEVIHVPDCPNLSPMLQRLREVTEIPASTHEVSTEAEAATLGMAGSPTLLINGVDPFAQGESCECGIACRLYRDENNQIVPAPSADQLRAALARATGREQPELADRCGATERDSAAADLSTWRARAVPVEPLERAMHQAILRSFAANGLPPSIDDLHRETGASLRAVADVLRRLHDSDTIRLDAQGAIVVAYPFSARPTRHRVQIGNRIEVHAMCGIDALGISGMLGEDVRIDTTDPVSGDPITVTSIDGRATWDPRSAVAFVGAGAGGGPSADCCCDYLNLFTSRATADDWASAHSSIPGQVLTQPEAEDLATTLFGAILTGNGAVRR
;
A
#
# COMPACT_ATOMS: atom_id res chain seq x y z
N MET A 1 15.43 -20.45 -17.10
CA MET A 1 15.64 -19.98 -15.70
C MET A 1 16.94 -20.52 -15.14
N THR A 2 17.82 -19.65 -14.62
CA THR A 2 19.09 -19.99 -13.95
C THR A 2 19.00 -19.71 -12.46
N ILE A 3 19.59 -20.57 -11.64
CA ILE A 3 19.60 -20.45 -10.18
C ILE A 3 21.05 -20.53 -9.72
N GLU A 4 21.53 -19.49 -9.06
CA GLU A 4 22.90 -19.40 -8.55
C GLU A 4 22.87 -19.02 -7.07
N VAL A 5 23.75 -19.62 -6.26
CA VAL A 5 23.91 -19.31 -4.84
C VAL A 5 25.34 -18.86 -4.60
N ILE A 6 25.50 -17.57 -4.27
CA ILE A 6 26.79 -16.97 -3.93
C ILE A 6 27.05 -17.18 -2.43
N HIS A 7 28.24 -17.64 -2.05
CA HIS A 7 28.58 -17.85 -0.65
C HIS A 7 30.06 -17.60 -0.36
N VAL A 8 30.41 -17.38 0.91
CA VAL A 8 31.80 -17.38 1.38
C VAL A 8 32.30 -18.80 1.67
N PRO A 9 33.63 -19.02 1.77
CA PRO A 9 34.18 -20.27 2.29
C PRO A 9 33.58 -20.63 3.66
N ASP A 10 33.33 -21.92 3.90
CA ASP A 10 32.79 -22.45 5.16
C ASP A 10 31.45 -21.84 5.63
N CYS A 11 30.61 -21.34 4.72
CA CYS A 11 29.31 -20.76 5.09
C CYS A 11 28.36 -21.81 5.72
N PRO A 12 27.95 -21.65 7.00
CA PRO A 12 27.11 -22.63 7.69
C PRO A 12 25.67 -22.68 7.15
N ASN A 13 25.25 -21.63 6.44
CA ASN A 13 23.89 -21.45 5.93
C ASN A 13 23.73 -21.89 4.47
N LEU A 14 24.81 -22.31 3.80
CA LEU A 14 24.77 -22.79 2.41
C LEU A 14 23.99 -24.11 2.30
N SER A 15 24.27 -25.09 3.16
CA SER A 15 23.58 -26.39 3.10
C SER A 15 22.07 -26.29 3.33
N PRO A 16 21.56 -25.52 4.33
CA PRO A 16 20.13 -25.25 4.47
C PRO A 16 19.49 -24.61 3.24
N MET A 17 20.16 -23.65 2.60
CA MET A 17 19.65 -22.99 1.38
C MET A 17 19.52 -23.99 0.22
N LEU A 18 20.57 -24.76 -0.05
CA LEU A 18 20.57 -25.75 -1.14
C LEU A 18 19.56 -26.88 -0.90
N GLN A 19 19.36 -27.30 0.34
CA GLN A 19 18.34 -28.30 0.67
C GLN A 19 16.94 -27.79 0.34
N ARG A 20 16.60 -26.56 0.75
CA ARG A 20 15.29 -25.96 0.48
C ARG A 20 15.05 -25.69 -1.00
N LEU A 21 16.10 -25.35 -1.76
CA LEU A 21 16.00 -25.22 -3.22
C LEU A 21 15.62 -26.55 -3.88
N ARG A 22 16.21 -27.68 -3.45
CA ARG A 22 15.83 -29.01 -3.97
C ARG A 22 14.39 -29.41 -3.61
N GLU A 23 13.83 -28.88 -2.53
CA GLU A 23 12.44 -29.14 -2.13
C GLU A 23 11.41 -28.37 -2.99
N VAL A 24 11.84 -27.31 -3.68
CA VAL A 24 10.93 -26.39 -4.40
C VAL A 24 11.14 -26.36 -5.91
N THR A 25 12.28 -26.87 -6.40
CA THR A 25 12.56 -26.92 -7.84
C THR A 25 13.52 -28.05 -8.22
N GLU A 26 13.28 -28.61 -9.40
CA GLU A 26 14.16 -29.60 -10.04
C GLU A 26 15.31 -28.94 -10.83
N ILE A 27 15.32 -27.61 -10.95
CA ILE A 27 16.38 -26.87 -11.64
C ILE A 27 17.62 -26.86 -10.74
N PRO A 28 18.79 -27.35 -11.22
CA PRO A 28 19.98 -27.41 -10.40
C PRO A 28 20.49 -25.99 -10.10
N ALA A 29 20.72 -25.71 -8.82
CA ALA A 29 21.37 -24.48 -8.38
C ALA A 29 22.89 -24.62 -8.51
N SER A 30 23.54 -23.71 -9.24
CA SER A 30 25.00 -23.57 -9.23
C SER A 30 25.45 -22.79 -8.00
N THR A 31 26.65 -23.05 -7.50
CA THR A 31 27.24 -22.34 -6.36
C THR A 31 28.47 -21.57 -6.81
N HIS A 32 28.62 -20.35 -6.30
CA HIS A 32 29.75 -19.48 -6.59
C HIS A 32 30.38 -19.03 -5.27
N GLU A 33 31.59 -19.53 -4.99
CA GLU A 33 32.33 -19.16 -3.80
C GLU A 33 33.06 -17.83 -4.02
N VAL A 34 32.92 -16.91 -3.07
CA VAL A 34 33.49 -15.56 -3.10
C VAL A 34 34.32 -15.35 -1.84
N SER A 35 35.58 -14.99 -2.02
CA SER A 35 36.53 -14.83 -0.89
C SER A 35 36.92 -13.38 -0.61
N THR A 36 36.46 -12.42 -1.44
CA THR A 36 36.81 -11.00 -1.29
C THR A 36 35.59 -10.09 -1.39
N GLU A 37 35.62 -8.95 -0.69
CA GLU A 37 34.54 -7.96 -0.72
C GLU A 37 34.34 -7.32 -2.11
N ALA A 38 35.43 -7.14 -2.88
CA ALA A 38 35.36 -6.59 -4.23
C ALA A 38 34.61 -7.51 -5.21
N GLU A 39 34.82 -8.82 -5.08
CA GLU A 39 34.12 -9.85 -5.84
C GLU A 39 32.66 -9.96 -5.38
N ALA A 40 32.40 -9.88 -4.08
CA ALA A 40 31.05 -9.85 -3.50
C ALA A 40 30.24 -8.66 -4.04
N ALA A 41 30.83 -7.46 -4.10
CA ALA A 41 30.19 -6.27 -4.65
C ALA A 41 29.91 -6.39 -6.15
N THR A 42 30.84 -6.97 -6.91
CA THR A 42 30.69 -7.18 -8.37
C THR A 42 29.53 -8.13 -8.68
N LEU A 43 29.32 -9.13 -7.83
CA LEU A 43 28.26 -10.13 -7.97
C LEU A 43 26.95 -9.75 -7.26
N GLY A 44 26.87 -8.57 -6.64
CA GLY A 44 25.68 -8.11 -5.92
C GLY A 44 25.37 -8.93 -4.66
N MET A 45 26.38 -9.49 -4.01
CA MET A 45 26.24 -10.34 -2.83
C MET A 45 25.88 -9.51 -1.60
N ALA A 46 24.62 -9.59 -1.18
CA ALA A 46 24.09 -8.97 0.04
C ALA A 46 24.37 -9.79 1.32
N GLY A 47 25.46 -10.58 1.33
CA GLY A 47 25.83 -11.52 2.39
C GLY A 47 25.72 -13.00 2.01
N SER A 48 26.29 -13.89 2.82
CA SER A 48 26.37 -15.33 2.55
C SER A 48 25.29 -16.13 3.29
N PRO A 49 24.59 -17.07 2.62
CA PRO A 49 24.50 -17.22 1.16
C PRO A 49 23.57 -16.16 0.55
N THR A 50 23.75 -15.81 -0.72
CA THR A 50 22.82 -14.99 -1.52
C THR A 50 22.30 -15.82 -2.69
N LEU A 51 20.97 -15.87 -2.85
CA LEU A 51 20.32 -16.53 -3.98
C LEU A 51 20.15 -15.54 -5.12
N LEU A 52 20.58 -15.90 -6.32
CA LEU A 52 20.27 -15.22 -7.56
C LEU A 52 19.41 -16.11 -8.45
N ILE A 53 18.30 -15.56 -8.93
CA ILE A 53 17.45 -16.19 -9.95
C ILE A 53 17.53 -15.32 -11.20
N ASN A 54 18.02 -15.88 -12.30
CA ASN A 54 18.33 -15.12 -13.53
C ASN A 54 19.23 -13.88 -13.26
N GLY A 55 20.18 -14.00 -12.32
CA GLY A 55 21.09 -12.93 -11.94
C GLY A 55 20.51 -11.86 -11.00
N VAL A 56 19.28 -12.04 -10.51
CA VAL A 56 18.60 -11.08 -9.61
C VAL A 56 18.39 -11.72 -8.24
N ASP A 57 18.72 -10.99 -7.18
CA ASP A 57 18.45 -11.38 -5.79
C ASP A 57 16.98 -11.09 -5.43
N PRO A 58 16.13 -12.12 -5.24
CA PRO A 58 14.72 -11.92 -4.95
C PRO A 58 14.44 -11.46 -3.51
N PHE A 59 15.46 -11.40 -2.64
CA PHE A 59 15.35 -11.08 -1.22
C PHE A 59 16.16 -9.83 -0.82
N ALA A 60 16.60 -9.02 -1.77
CA ALA A 60 17.31 -7.77 -1.48
C ALA A 60 16.41 -6.80 -0.67
N GLN A 61 16.95 -6.19 0.39
CA GLN A 61 16.23 -5.22 1.26
C GLN A 61 16.87 -3.82 1.13
N GLY A 62 16.27 -2.91 0.36
CA GLY A 62 16.55 -1.45 0.41
C GLY A 62 17.99 -0.99 0.10
N GLU A 63 18.17 0.31 -0.12
CA GLU A 63 19.36 0.92 -0.77
C GLU A 63 20.69 0.92 0.02
N SER A 64 20.75 0.34 1.23
CA SER A 64 22.03 0.06 1.88
C SER A 64 22.43 -1.40 1.64
N CYS A 65 22.85 -1.70 0.41
CA CYS A 65 23.65 -2.89 0.15
C CYS A 65 25.03 -2.69 0.80
N GLU A 66 25.16 -3.06 2.07
CA GLU A 66 26.46 -3.48 2.59
C GLU A 66 26.82 -4.80 1.90
N CYS A 67 27.21 -4.71 0.61
CA CYS A 67 27.78 -5.82 -0.13
C CYS A 67 29.00 -6.29 0.66
N GLY A 68 28.94 -7.51 1.17
CA GLY A 68 29.90 -7.93 2.16
C GLY A 68 29.94 -9.43 2.35
N ILE A 69 31.10 -9.91 2.77
CA ILE A 69 31.37 -11.31 3.10
C ILE A 69 30.72 -11.75 4.43
N ALA A 70 29.78 -10.96 4.96
CA ALA A 70 29.07 -11.24 6.21
C ALA A 70 27.94 -12.26 6.02
N CYS A 71 27.48 -12.87 7.10
CA CYS A 71 26.33 -13.78 7.05
C CYS A 71 25.05 -13.01 6.70
N ARG A 72 24.31 -13.49 5.69
CA ARG A 72 23.00 -12.97 5.36
C ARG A 72 21.95 -13.54 6.30
N LEU A 73 21.14 -12.66 6.86
CA LEU A 73 20.02 -13.03 7.73
C LEU A 73 18.72 -12.97 6.92
N TYR A 74 17.96 -14.06 6.96
CA TYR A 74 16.64 -14.14 6.33
C TYR A 74 15.54 -14.04 7.39
N ARG A 75 14.34 -13.66 6.96
CA ARG A 75 13.16 -13.57 7.81
C ARG A 75 12.07 -14.48 7.28
N ASP A 76 11.50 -15.31 8.14
CA ASP A 76 10.37 -16.16 7.80
C ASP A 76 9.03 -15.39 7.86
N GLU A 77 7.92 -16.09 7.64
CA GLU A 77 6.56 -15.54 7.65
C GLU A 77 6.15 -14.94 9.01
N ASN A 78 6.81 -15.36 10.08
CA ASN A 78 6.57 -14.89 11.45
C ASN A 78 7.60 -13.83 11.87
N ASN A 79 8.40 -13.32 10.93
CA ASN A 79 9.46 -12.35 11.15
C ASN A 79 10.63 -12.83 12.03
N GLN A 80 10.80 -14.15 12.17
CA GLN A 80 11.93 -14.75 12.89
C GLN A 80 13.18 -14.82 12.02
N ILE A 81 14.35 -14.63 12.62
CA ILE A 81 15.64 -14.73 11.93
C ILE A 81 15.93 -16.20 11.65
N VAL A 82 16.04 -16.53 10.36
CA VAL A 82 16.27 -17.88 9.86
C VAL A 82 17.50 -17.91 8.94
N PRO A 83 18.20 -19.06 8.85
CA PRO A 83 19.43 -19.19 8.07
C PRO A 83 19.22 -19.21 6.54
N ALA A 84 17.98 -19.42 6.09
CA ALA A 84 17.58 -19.40 4.69
C ALA A 84 16.10 -18.99 4.57
N PRO A 85 15.61 -18.52 3.41
CA PRO A 85 14.19 -18.33 3.14
C PRO A 85 13.39 -19.63 3.24
N SER A 86 12.11 -19.54 3.56
CA SER A 86 11.22 -20.70 3.62
C SER A 86 10.99 -21.31 2.22
N ALA A 87 10.47 -22.54 2.18
CA ALA A 87 10.11 -23.17 0.91
C ALA A 87 9.03 -22.37 0.15
N ASP A 88 8.09 -21.76 0.85
CA ASP A 88 7.02 -20.96 0.22
C ASP A 88 7.55 -19.64 -0.36
N GLN A 89 8.48 -18.99 0.35
CA GLN A 89 9.19 -17.82 -0.16
C GLN A 89 9.99 -18.14 -1.43
N LEU A 90 10.68 -19.29 -1.47
CA LEU A 90 11.43 -19.73 -2.64
C LEU A 90 10.52 -20.08 -3.82
N ARG A 91 9.40 -20.78 -3.59
CA ARG A 91 8.38 -21.06 -4.63
C ARG A 91 7.84 -19.78 -5.24
N ALA A 92 7.52 -18.79 -4.41
CA ALA A 92 7.05 -17.49 -4.86
C ALA A 92 8.10 -16.76 -5.70
N ALA A 93 9.38 -16.80 -5.29
CA ALA A 93 10.48 -16.19 -6.03
C ALA A 93 10.68 -16.84 -7.41
N LEU A 94 10.65 -18.17 -7.48
CA LEU A 94 10.79 -18.92 -8.74
C LEU A 94 9.62 -18.70 -9.69
N ALA A 95 8.38 -18.69 -9.17
CA ALA A 95 7.18 -18.46 -9.97
C ALA A 95 7.19 -17.07 -10.64
N ARG A 96 7.65 -16.04 -9.92
CA ARG A 96 7.84 -14.67 -10.47
C ARG A 96 8.86 -14.65 -11.60
N ALA A 97 9.92 -15.46 -11.51
CA ALA A 97 10.98 -15.53 -12.50
C ALA A 97 10.58 -16.31 -13.77
N THR A 98 9.72 -17.33 -13.65
CA THR A 98 9.21 -18.10 -14.80
C THR A 98 8.15 -17.36 -15.63
N GLY A 99 7.51 -16.33 -15.08
CA GLY A 99 6.54 -15.50 -15.80
C GLY A 99 7.14 -14.50 -16.80
N ARG A 100 8.45 -14.52 -17.05
CA ARG A 100 9.19 -13.59 -17.94
C ARG A 100 10.03 -14.33 -19.00
N GLU A 101 9.44 -14.78 -20.11
CA GLU A 101 10.14 -15.18 -21.37
C GLU A 101 9.26 -14.73 -22.58
N GLN A 102 9.41 -13.50 -23.15
CA GLN A 102 10.17 -13.03 -24.37
C GLN A 102 9.41 -13.14 -25.74
N PRO A 103 9.72 -12.41 -26.85
CA PRO A 103 10.46 -11.13 -27.08
C PRO A 103 9.88 -10.15 -28.17
N GLU A 104 10.40 -8.91 -28.15
CA GLU A 104 10.65 -7.93 -29.25
C GLU A 104 9.63 -7.65 -30.39
N LEU A 105 8.99 -6.47 -30.36
CA LEU A 105 8.94 -5.57 -31.53
C LEU A 105 8.80 -4.10 -31.08
N ALA A 106 9.85 -3.35 -31.41
CA ALA A 106 10.03 -1.90 -31.52
C ALA A 106 8.95 -0.91 -31.04
N ASP A 107 9.48 0.09 -30.34
CA ASP A 107 8.99 1.47 -30.25
C ASP A 107 7.90 1.73 -29.20
N ARG A 108 8.35 2.19 -28.02
CA ARG A 108 7.82 3.35 -27.27
C ARG A 108 8.53 3.46 -25.93
N CYS A 109 9.48 4.39 -25.85
CA CYS A 109 10.10 4.81 -24.59
C CYS A 109 9.05 5.37 -23.63
N GLY A 110 9.08 4.85 -22.40
CA GLY A 110 8.52 5.45 -21.19
C GLY A 110 7.09 5.05 -20.88
N ALA A 111 6.86 3.92 -20.19
CA ALA A 111 5.57 3.63 -19.55
C ALA A 111 5.63 2.70 -18.31
N THR A 112 6.74 2.01 -18.02
CA THR A 112 6.67 0.84 -17.11
C THR A 112 7.00 1.08 -15.64
N GLU A 113 7.42 2.28 -15.22
CA GLU A 113 7.59 2.62 -13.79
C GLU A 113 6.42 3.42 -13.22
N ARG A 114 5.57 3.98 -14.09
CA ARG A 114 4.44 4.81 -13.66
C ARG A 114 3.29 3.98 -13.09
N ASP A 115 3.05 2.77 -13.57
CA ASP A 115 1.91 1.97 -13.13
C ASP A 115 2.07 1.28 -11.75
N SER A 116 3.26 1.29 -11.11
CA SER A 116 3.47 0.47 -9.91
C SER A 116 2.87 1.08 -8.63
N ALA A 117 3.11 2.37 -8.34
CA ALA A 117 2.71 2.94 -7.04
C ALA A 117 1.18 3.03 -6.86
N ALA A 118 0.45 3.46 -7.89
CA ALA A 118 -1.02 3.47 -7.87
C ALA A 118 -1.61 2.05 -7.83
N ALA A 119 -0.99 1.09 -8.52
CA ALA A 119 -1.40 -0.32 -8.47
C ALA A 119 -1.09 -0.98 -7.11
N ASP A 120 0.04 -0.62 -6.49
CA ASP A 120 0.43 -1.09 -5.16
C ASP A 120 -0.55 -0.56 -4.11
N LEU A 121 -0.87 0.73 -4.15
CA LEU A 121 -1.91 1.32 -3.30
C LEU A 121 -3.26 0.61 -3.49
N SER A 122 -3.66 0.37 -4.75
CA SER A 122 -4.89 -0.35 -5.07
C SER A 122 -4.89 -1.77 -4.51
N THR A 123 -3.77 -2.47 -4.62
CA THR A 123 -3.59 -3.82 -4.08
C THR A 123 -3.68 -3.84 -2.56
N TRP A 124 -3.07 -2.87 -1.88
CA TRP A 124 -3.10 -2.74 -0.43
C TRP A 124 -4.51 -2.46 0.06
N ARG A 125 -5.18 -1.47 -0.55
CA ARG A 125 -6.57 -1.11 -0.23
C ARG A 125 -7.55 -2.24 -0.50
N ALA A 126 -7.36 -3.00 -1.59
CA ALA A 126 -8.20 -4.16 -1.87
C ALA A 126 -8.12 -5.24 -0.78
N ARG A 127 -6.96 -5.41 -0.13
CA ARG A 127 -6.79 -6.35 1.00
C ARG A 127 -7.48 -5.86 2.27
N ALA A 128 -7.64 -4.54 2.42
CA ALA A 128 -8.30 -3.91 3.55
C ALA A 128 -9.84 -3.90 3.46
N VAL A 129 -10.43 -4.50 2.42
CA VAL A 129 -11.90 -4.60 2.28
C VAL A 129 -12.41 -5.89 2.97
N PRO A 130 -13.30 -5.80 3.97
CA PRO A 130 -13.80 -6.98 4.67
C PRO A 130 -14.65 -7.89 3.79
N VAL A 131 -14.39 -9.19 3.87
CA VAL A 131 -15.12 -10.23 3.12
C VAL A 131 -16.28 -10.80 3.94
N GLU A 132 -16.09 -10.93 5.25
CA GLU A 132 -17.09 -11.52 6.15
C GLU A 132 -18.33 -10.63 6.28
N PRO A 133 -19.57 -11.18 6.23
CA PRO A 133 -20.79 -10.37 6.19
C PRO A 133 -20.96 -9.39 7.36
N LEU A 134 -20.62 -9.83 8.58
CA LEU A 134 -20.72 -8.97 9.77
C LEU A 134 -19.65 -7.87 9.77
N GLU A 135 -18.43 -8.20 9.34
CA GLU A 135 -17.34 -7.22 9.24
C GLU A 135 -17.64 -6.16 8.18
N ARG A 136 -18.17 -6.58 7.03
CA ARG A 136 -18.63 -5.67 5.98
C ARG A 136 -19.78 -4.79 6.46
N ALA A 137 -20.78 -5.36 7.14
CA ALA A 137 -21.90 -4.58 7.70
C ALA A 137 -21.39 -3.53 8.70
N MET A 138 -20.50 -3.91 9.62
CA MET A 138 -19.89 -2.98 10.57
C MET A 138 -19.02 -1.91 9.90
N HIS A 139 -18.20 -2.29 8.92
CA HIS A 139 -17.40 -1.33 8.17
C HIS A 139 -18.28 -0.29 7.46
N GLN A 140 -19.34 -0.74 6.77
CA GLN A 140 -20.28 0.18 6.11
C GLN A 140 -21.04 1.06 7.12
N ALA A 141 -21.43 0.53 8.28
CA ALA A 141 -22.05 1.30 9.36
C ALA A 141 -21.14 2.41 9.86
N ILE A 142 -19.85 2.12 10.04
CA ILE A 142 -18.83 3.09 10.45
C ILE A 142 -18.72 4.22 9.42
N LEU A 143 -18.57 3.88 8.13
CA LEU A 143 -18.45 4.86 7.05
C LEU A 143 -19.71 5.73 6.92
N ARG A 144 -20.90 5.15 7.04
CA ARG A 144 -22.16 5.90 7.02
C ARG A 144 -22.29 6.84 8.21
N SER A 145 -21.84 6.44 9.40
CA SER A 145 -21.84 7.32 10.57
C SER A 145 -20.93 8.54 10.38
N PHE A 146 -19.72 8.35 9.82
CA PHE A 146 -18.86 9.49 9.48
C PHE A 146 -19.56 10.45 8.52
N ALA A 147 -20.16 9.93 7.44
CA ALA A 147 -20.85 10.75 6.46
C ALA A 147 -22.07 11.50 7.03
N ALA A 148 -22.82 10.87 7.94
CA ALA A 148 -24.03 11.45 8.50
C ALA A 148 -23.79 12.38 9.70
N ASN A 149 -22.78 12.09 10.52
CA ASN A 149 -22.60 12.71 11.85
C ASN A 149 -21.25 13.40 12.02
N GLY A 150 -20.32 13.24 11.07
CA GLY A 150 -18.95 13.70 11.19
C GLY A 150 -18.06 12.82 12.09
N LEU A 151 -18.61 11.77 12.69
CA LEU A 151 -17.98 10.98 13.75
C LEU A 151 -18.23 9.48 13.58
N PRO A 152 -17.30 8.62 14.06
CA PRO A 152 -17.53 7.18 14.09
C PRO A 152 -18.68 6.81 15.06
N PRO A 153 -19.35 5.67 14.85
CA PRO A 153 -20.42 5.22 15.73
C PRO A 153 -19.84 4.70 17.05
N SER A 154 -20.65 4.72 18.11
CA SER A 154 -20.28 4.03 19.35
C SER A 154 -20.42 2.51 19.21
N ILE A 155 -19.82 1.75 20.14
CA ILE A 155 -20.01 0.29 20.20
C ILE A 155 -21.50 -0.05 20.39
N ASP A 156 -22.25 0.75 21.14
CA ASP A 156 -23.69 0.55 21.36
C ASP A 156 -24.50 0.80 20.09
N ASP A 157 -24.10 1.76 19.25
CA ASP A 157 -24.72 1.99 17.95
C ASP A 157 -24.48 0.81 17.01
N LEU A 158 -23.24 0.30 16.95
CA LEU A 158 -22.89 -0.89 16.16
C LEU A 158 -23.61 -2.14 16.65
N HIS A 159 -23.74 -2.33 17.96
CA HIS A 159 -24.53 -3.40 18.55
C HIS A 159 -26.00 -3.32 18.11
N ARG A 160 -26.59 -2.12 18.14
CA ARG A 160 -27.99 -1.89 17.78
C ARG A 160 -28.23 -2.10 16.28
N GLU A 161 -27.30 -1.65 15.45
CA GLU A 161 -27.41 -1.75 13.99
C GLU A 161 -27.23 -3.20 13.51
N THR A 162 -26.30 -3.95 14.12
CA THR A 162 -25.97 -5.32 13.66
C THR A 162 -26.70 -6.42 14.42
N GLY A 163 -27.23 -6.14 15.61
CA GLY A 163 -27.78 -7.14 16.54
C GLY A 163 -26.73 -8.05 17.18
N ALA A 164 -25.44 -7.87 16.87
CA ALA A 164 -24.35 -8.67 17.42
C ALA A 164 -24.08 -8.29 18.87
N SER A 165 -23.74 -9.25 19.74
CA SER A 165 -23.38 -8.93 21.13
C SER A 165 -22.22 -7.93 21.23
N LEU A 166 -22.14 -7.12 22.29
CA LEU A 166 -21.06 -6.15 22.51
C LEU A 166 -19.66 -6.79 22.40
N ARG A 167 -19.50 -8.03 22.88
CA ARG A 167 -18.26 -8.78 22.73
C ARG A 167 -17.92 -9.09 21.27
N ALA A 168 -18.90 -9.53 20.49
CA ALA A 168 -18.72 -9.81 19.08
C ALA A 168 -18.38 -8.53 18.29
N VAL A 169 -19.01 -7.40 18.63
CA VAL A 169 -18.69 -6.08 18.05
C VAL A 169 -17.23 -5.72 18.33
N ALA A 170 -16.78 -5.81 19.59
CA ALA A 170 -15.39 -5.54 19.95
C ALA A 170 -14.39 -6.47 19.22
N ASP A 171 -14.72 -7.76 19.11
CA ASP A 171 -13.88 -8.73 18.40
C ASP A 171 -13.79 -8.46 16.89
N VAL A 172 -14.88 -8.01 16.27
CA VAL A 172 -14.89 -7.58 14.86
C VAL A 172 -14.07 -6.32 14.67
N LEU A 173 -14.25 -5.29 15.51
CA LEU A 173 -13.48 -4.05 15.42
C LEU A 173 -11.97 -4.31 15.49
N ARG A 174 -11.54 -5.24 16.35
CA ARG A 174 -10.14 -5.63 16.45
C ARG A 174 -9.65 -6.35 15.19
N ARG A 175 -10.45 -7.22 14.57
CA ARG A 175 -10.06 -7.84 13.28
C ARG A 175 -9.98 -6.83 12.14
N LEU A 176 -10.93 -5.89 12.08
CA LEU A 176 -10.90 -4.77 11.13
C LEU A 176 -9.68 -3.86 11.35
N HIS A 177 -9.18 -3.76 12.59
CA HIS A 177 -7.93 -3.08 12.91
C HIS A 177 -6.71 -3.84 12.42
N ASP A 178 -6.68 -5.15 12.67
CA ASP A 178 -5.58 -6.04 12.27
C ASP A 178 -5.46 -6.15 10.73
N SER A 179 -6.58 -6.02 10.01
CA SER A 179 -6.63 -6.00 8.54
C SER A 179 -6.44 -4.61 7.91
N ASP A 180 -6.17 -3.57 8.72
CA ASP A 180 -6.04 -2.17 8.27
C ASP A 180 -7.28 -1.63 7.53
N THR A 181 -8.46 -2.18 7.81
CA THR A 181 -9.74 -1.58 7.36
C THR A 181 -10.07 -0.33 8.17
N ILE A 182 -9.82 -0.39 9.47
CA ILE A 182 -9.96 0.72 10.42
C ILE A 182 -8.70 0.83 11.28
N ARG A 183 -8.55 1.92 12.03
CA ARG A 183 -7.58 2.00 13.13
C ARG A 183 -8.29 2.34 14.43
N LEU A 184 -7.87 1.67 15.50
CA LEU A 184 -8.33 1.90 16.86
C LEU A 184 -7.20 2.56 17.64
N ASP A 185 -7.54 3.42 18.61
CA ASP A 185 -6.57 3.91 19.59
C ASP A 185 -6.37 2.91 20.74
N ALA A 186 -5.54 3.28 21.71
CA ALA A 186 -5.24 2.46 22.88
C ALA A 186 -6.47 2.22 23.78
N GLN A 187 -7.53 3.01 23.63
CA GLN A 187 -8.80 2.88 24.35
C GLN A 187 -9.82 2.05 23.57
N GLY A 188 -9.48 1.62 22.34
CA GLY A 188 -10.37 0.87 21.45
C GLY A 188 -11.37 1.75 20.70
N ALA A 189 -11.20 3.08 20.70
CA ALA A 189 -12.04 3.97 19.91
C ALA A 189 -11.57 4.03 18.45
N ILE A 190 -12.51 4.11 17.52
CA ILE A 190 -12.22 4.21 16.09
C ILE A 190 -11.62 5.58 15.81
N VAL A 191 -10.38 5.62 15.33
CA VAL A 191 -9.67 6.84 14.96
C VAL A 191 -9.50 7.03 13.46
N VAL A 192 -9.57 5.94 12.69
CA VAL A 192 -9.51 5.94 11.22
C VAL A 192 -10.47 4.89 10.67
N ALA A 193 -11.19 5.23 9.60
CA ALA A 193 -11.91 4.28 8.76
C ALA A 193 -11.92 4.84 7.34
N TYR A 194 -11.06 4.32 6.46
CA TYR A 194 -10.78 4.97 5.19
C TYR A 194 -12.04 5.10 4.33
N PRO A 195 -12.29 6.29 3.76
CA PRO A 195 -11.37 7.44 3.64
C PRO A 195 -11.28 8.40 4.85
N PHE A 196 -12.08 8.21 5.89
CA PHE A 196 -12.25 9.17 6.99
C PHE A 196 -11.20 9.04 8.11
N SER A 197 -10.94 10.18 8.75
CA SER A 197 -10.20 10.34 9.99
C SER A 197 -11.11 10.93 11.06
N ALA A 198 -11.10 10.36 12.28
CA ALA A 198 -11.76 10.96 13.45
C ALA A 198 -10.93 12.10 14.06
N ARG A 199 -9.67 12.23 13.65
CA ARG A 199 -8.77 13.29 14.10
C ARG A 199 -8.63 14.37 13.02
N PRO A 200 -8.52 15.66 13.40
CA PRO A 200 -8.29 16.71 12.44
C PRO A 200 -7.04 16.46 11.58
N THR A 201 -7.20 16.57 10.27
CA THR A 201 -6.13 16.58 9.28
C THR A 201 -6.24 17.85 8.42
N ARG A 202 -5.21 18.15 7.61
CA ARG A 202 -5.28 19.25 6.64
C ARG A 202 -6.35 19.05 5.56
N HIS A 203 -6.80 17.81 5.34
CA HIS A 203 -7.77 17.45 4.31
C HIS A 203 -9.18 17.52 4.89
N ARG A 204 -9.81 18.70 4.83
CA ARG A 204 -11.19 18.91 5.28
C ARG A 204 -12.14 18.66 4.13
N VAL A 205 -13.20 17.91 4.38
CA VAL A 205 -14.23 17.60 3.38
C VAL A 205 -15.60 17.98 3.93
N GLN A 206 -16.25 18.91 3.24
CA GLN A 206 -17.64 19.26 3.46
C GLN A 206 -18.51 18.36 2.57
N ILE A 207 -19.34 17.52 3.18
CA ILE A 207 -20.31 16.65 2.50
C ILE A 207 -21.66 17.39 2.46
N GLY A 208 -22.18 17.58 1.24
CA GLY A 208 -23.28 18.49 0.98
C GLY A 208 -22.99 19.89 1.56
N ASN A 209 -23.98 20.47 2.25
CA ASN A 209 -23.83 21.76 2.93
C ASN A 209 -23.93 21.65 4.47
N ARG A 210 -23.63 20.47 5.04
CA ARG A 210 -24.00 20.18 6.44
C ARG A 210 -22.90 19.53 7.27
N ILE A 211 -22.30 18.46 6.76
CA ILE A 211 -21.38 17.63 7.54
C ILE A 211 -19.95 17.92 7.11
N GLU A 212 -19.11 18.26 8.08
CA GLU A 212 -17.68 18.40 7.88
C GLU A 212 -16.98 17.16 8.46
N VAL A 213 -16.07 16.58 7.68
CA VAL A 213 -15.22 15.45 8.07
C VAL A 213 -13.76 15.75 7.71
N HIS A 214 -12.85 14.96 8.27
CA HIS A 214 -11.46 14.94 7.85
C HIS A 214 -11.16 13.64 7.08
N ALA A 215 -10.34 13.75 6.04
CA ALA A 215 -9.81 12.61 5.31
C ALA A 215 -8.37 12.32 5.72
N MET A 216 -7.94 11.07 5.60
CA MET A 216 -6.56 10.69 5.95
C MET A 216 -5.52 11.26 4.98
N CYS A 217 -5.82 11.30 3.68
CA CYS A 217 -4.93 11.82 2.65
C CYS A 217 -5.68 12.49 1.49
N GLY A 218 -4.94 13.01 0.50
CA GLY A 218 -5.52 13.67 -0.67
C GLY A 218 -6.40 12.74 -1.54
N ILE A 219 -5.94 11.51 -1.79
CA ILE A 219 -6.69 10.51 -2.56
C ILE A 219 -7.93 10.04 -1.80
N ASP A 220 -7.81 9.84 -0.48
CA ASP A 220 -8.94 9.49 0.38
C ASP A 220 -10.01 10.58 0.33
N ALA A 221 -9.62 11.87 0.36
CA ALA A 221 -10.54 13.00 0.26
C ALA A 221 -11.34 12.97 -1.06
N LEU A 222 -10.66 12.75 -2.18
CA LEU A 222 -11.29 12.61 -3.51
C LEU A 222 -12.27 11.44 -3.56
N GLY A 223 -11.96 10.35 -2.85
CA GLY A 223 -12.76 9.13 -2.81
C GLY A 223 -14.13 9.30 -2.14
N ILE A 224 -14.29 10.28 -1.24
CA ILE A 224 -15.53 10.46 -0.46
C ILE A 224 -16.73 10.75 -1.36
N SER A 225 -16.59 11.61 -2.38
CA SER A 225 -17.69 11.94 -3.29
C SER A 225 -18.20 10.72 -4.04
N GLY A 226 -17.29 9.95 -4.64
CA GLY A 226 -17.64 8.74 -5.39
C GLY A 226 -18.20 7.63 -4.50
N MET A 227 -17.69 7.48 -3.27
CA MET A 227 -18.17 6.50 -2.31
C MET A 227 -19.61 6.77 -1.84
N LEU A 228 -19.94 8.04 -1.60
CA LEU A 228 -21.26 8.45 -1.10
C LEU A 228 -22.27 8.73 -2.21
N GLY A 229 -21.80 9.05 -3.41
CA GLY A 229 -22.65 9.60 -4.47
C GLY A 229 -23.19 10.99 -4.12
N GLU A 230 -22.46 11.75 -3.28
CA GLU A 230 -22.84 13.08 -2.82
C GLU A 230 -21.85 14.15 -3.30
N ASP A 231 -22.37 15.37 -3.42
CA ASP A 231 -21.58 16.57 -3.68
C ASP A 231 -20.67 16.85 -2.48
N VAL A 232 -19.40 17.17 -2.75
CA VAL A 232 -18.44 17.51 -1.70
C VAL A 232 -17.57 18.70 -2.08
N ARG A 233 -17.12 19.45 -1.08
CA ARG A 233 -16.03 20.40 -1.18
C ARG A 233 -14.87 19.94 -0.31
N ILE A 234 -13.71 19.79 -0.90
CA ILE A 234 -12.45 19.44 -0.25
C ILE A 234 -11.61 20.71 -0.14
N ASP A 235 -11.15 21.03 1.06
CA ASP A 235 -10.19 22.10 1.32
C ASP A 235 -8.93 21.45 1.94
N THR A 236 -7.78 21.66 1.29
CA THR A 236 -6.48 21.18 1.76
C THR A 236 -5.37 22.20 1.44
N THR A 237 -4.13 21.87 1.76
CA THR A 237 -2.96 22.73 1.54
C THR A 237 -1.82 21.94 0.92
N ASP A 238 -1.07 22.60 0.04
CA ASP A 238 0.17 22.08 -0.53
C ASP A 238 1.21 21.91 0.59
N PRO A 239 1.79 20.71 0.79
CA PRO A 239 2.73 20.48 1.88
C PRO A 239 4.09 21.18 1.69
N VAL A 240 4.39 21.70 0.50
CA VAL A 240 5.62 22.45 0.21
C VAL A 240 5.40 23.95 0.39
N SER A 241 4.40 24.52 -0.29
CA SER A 241 4.17 25.97 -0.25
C SER A 241 3.25 26.43 0.87
N GLY A 242 2.38 25.54 1.38
CA GLY A 242 1.32 25.88 2.33
C GLY A 242 0.10 26.55 1.68
N ASP A 243 0.13 26.76 0.36
CA ASP A 243 -0.97 27.42 -0.35
C ASP A 243 -2.22 26.53 -0.41
N PRO A 244 -3.42 27.13 -0.41
CA PRO A 244 -4.67 26.38 -0.41
C PRO A 244 -4.91 25.66 -1.73
N ILE A 245 -5.53 24.48 -1.63
CA ILE A 245 -6.08 23.71 -2.75
C ILE A 245 -7.53 23.40 -2.40
N THR A 246 -8.44 23.74 -3.30
CA THR A 246 -9.86 23.39 -3.18
C THR A 246 -10.27 22.48 -4.33
N VAL A 247 -10.94 21.37 -4.02
CA VAL A 247 -11.58 20.51 -5.01
C VAL A 247 -13.07 20.46 -4.73
N THR A 248 -13.90 20.85 -5.69
CA THR A 248 -15.37 20.78 -5.56
C THR A 248 -15.92 19.76 -6.55
N SER A 249 -16.59 18.74 -6.04
CA SER A 249 -17.31 17.73 -6.84
C SER A 249 -18.80 18.00 -6.77
N ILE A 250 -19.41 18.31 -7.92
CA ILE A 250 -20.85 18.53 -8.08
C ILE A 250 -21.38 17.63 -9.20
N ASP A 251 -22.45 16.88 -8.93
CA ASP A 251 -23.03 15.92 -9.89
C ASP A 251 -21.98 14.96 -10.48
N GLY A 252 -21.05 14.50 -9.64
CA GLY A 252 -19.95 13.60 -10.02
C GLY A 252 -18.88 14.24 -10.92
N ARG A 253 -18.84 15.56 -11.04
CA ARG A 253 -17.79 16.29 -11.76
C ARG A 253 -16.95 17.13 -10.81
N ALA A 254 -15.66 16.83 -10.72
CA ALA A 254 -14.72 17.59 -9.91
C ALA A 254 -14.16 18.80 -10.65
N THR A 255 -13.92 19.87 -9.89
CA THR A 255 -13.21 21.07 -10.33
C THR A 255 -12.16 21.42 -9.29
N TRP A 256 -10.93 21.63 -9.75
CA TRP A 256 -9.77 21.88 -8.90
C TRP A 256 -9.31 23.33 -9.01
N ASP A 257 -8.99 23.92 -7.87
CA ASP A 257 -8.39 25.24 -7.75
C ASP A 257 -7.15 25.14 -6.84
N PRO A 258 -5.94 25.48 -7.31
CA PRO A 258 -5.65 25.97 -8.66
C PRO A 258 -5.83 24.88 -9.73
N ARG A 259 -6.12 25.30 -10.98
CA ARG A 259 -6.25 24.37 -12.13
C ARG A 259 -4.97 23.59 -12.43
N SER A 260 -3.82 24.06 -11.96
CA SER A 260 -2.53 23.39 -12.08
C SER A 260 -2.31 22.28 -11.04
N ALA A 261 -3.25 22.10 -10.10
CA ALA A 261 -3.09 21.15 -9.02
C ALA A 261 -2.96 19.70 -9.53
N VAL A 262 -2.17 18.92 -8.81
CA VAL A 262 -1.84 17.51 -9.12
C VAL A 262 -1.83 16.69 -7.84
N ALA A 263 -1.88 15.37 -7.94
CA ALA A 263 -1.70 14.47 -6.82
C ALA A 263 -0.34 13.75 -6.92
N PHE A 264 0.33 13.50 -5.81
CA PHE A 264 1.42 12.52 -5.73
C PHE A 264 0.94 11.29 -4.98
N VAL A 265 1.25 10.12 -5.51
CA VAL A 265 1.00 8.82 -4.89
C VAL A 265 2.33 8.13 -4.67
N GLY A 266 2.74 8.04 -3.41
CA GLY A 266 3.86 7.22 -2.97
C GLY A 266 3.38 5.89 -2.38
N ALA A 267 4.11 4.82 -2.67
CA ALA A 267 3.92 3.53 -2.03
C ALA A 267 5.28 3.07 -1.46
N GLY A 268 5.39 3.02 -0.14
CA GLY A 268 6.58 2.52 0.54
C GLY A 268 6.48 1.00 0.76
N ALA A 269 7.58 0.26 0.60
CA ALA A 269 7.62 -1.19 0.86
C ALA A 269 7.59 -1.58 2.36
N GLY A 270 7.15 -0.68 3.24
CA GLY A 270 6.99 -0.96 4.67
C GLY A 270 5.60 -1.53 4.91
N GLY A 271 5.49 -2.85 5.06
CA GLY A 271 4.22 -3.56 5.31
C GLY A 271 3.53 -3.26 6.66
N GLY A 272 3.62 -2.03 7.15
CA GLY A 272 2.84 -1.51 8.27
C GLY A 272 1.48 -0.96 7.81
N PRO A 273 0.64 -0.52 8.76
CA PRO A 273 -0.70 0.00 8.46
C PRO A 273 -0.66 1.21 7.50
N SER A 274 -1.64 1.33 6.59
CA SER A 274 -1.67 2.39 5.58
C SER A 274 -1.69 3.80 6.19
N ALA A 275 -2.23 3.94 7.41
CA ALA A 275 -2.29 5.19 8.17
C ALA A 275 -0.91 5.65 8.61
N ASP A 276 -0.02 4.69 8.86
CA ASP A 276 1.33 4.92 9.40
C ASP A 276 2.39 4.90 8.29
N CYS A 277 2.09 4.34 7.11
CA CYS A 277 3.09 4.09 6.05
C CYS A 277 2.78 4.74 4.69
N CYS A 278 1.53 5.04 4.36
CA CYS A 278 1.15 5.53 3.01
C CYS A 278 0.54 6.94 3.02
N CYS A 279 -0.21 7.30 4.05
CA CYS A 279 -0.99 8.55 4.05
C CYS A 279 -0.14 9.81 4.04
N ASP A 280 1.08 9.78 4.61
CA ASP A 280 2.03 10.90 4.56
C ASP A 280 2.57 11.17 3.14
N TYR A 281 2.44 10.20 2.25
CA TYR A 281 2.99 10.22 0.88
C TYR A 281 1.90 10.24 -0.20
N LEU A 282 0.66 10.52 0.19
CA LEU A 282 -0.52 10.65 -0.68
C LEU A 282 -1.03 12.09 -0.62
N ASN A 283 -0.42 12.97 -1.41
CA ASN A 283 -0.53 14.42 -1.26
C ASN A 283 -1.14 15.10 -2.48
N LEU A 284 -1.83 16.23 -2.27
CA LEU A 284 -2.20 17.16 -3.34
C LEU A 284 -1.25 18.35 -3.31
N PHE A 285 -0.92 18.86 -4.50
CA PHE A 285 -0.01 19.98 -4.71
C PHE A 285 -0.65 21.01 -5.61
N THR A 286 -0.32 22.28 -5.41
CA THR A 286 -0.80 23.39 -6.26
C THR A 286 -0.27 23.28 -7.69
N SER A 287 0.86 22.60 -7.90
CA SER A 287 1.47 22.44 -9.22
C SER A 287 2.35 21.20 -9.31
N ARG A 288 2.68 20.80 -10.55
CA ARG A 288 3.69 19.77 -10.81
C ARG A 288 5.04 20.11 -10.18
N ALA A 289 5.44 21.39 -10.21
CA ALA A 289 6.72 21.85 -9.68
C ALA A 289 6.84 21.61 -8.17
N THR A 290 5.84 22.00 -7.38
CA THR A 290 5.85 21.75 -5.93
C THR A 290 5.78 20.25 -5.60
N ALA A 291 5.09 19.45 -6.43
CA ALA A 291 5.12 18.01 -6.29
C ALA A 291 6.50 17.38 -6.62
N ASP A 292 7.21 17.90 -7.62
CA ASP A 292 8.59 17.49 -7.97
C ASP A 292 9.58 17.86 -6.86
N ASP A 293 9.47 19.06 -6.29
CA ASP A 293 10.30 19.51 -5.18
C ASP A 293 10.10 18.62 -3.95
N TRP A 294 8.84 18.28 -3.64
CA TRP A 294 8.51 17.36 -2.56
C TRP A 294 9.07 15.96 -2.81
N ALA A 295 8.87 15.41 -4.02
CA ALA A 295 9.35 14.07 -4.37
C ALA A 295 10.88 13.99 -4.33
N SER A 296 11.58 15.05 -4.75
CA SER A 296 13.04 15.13 -4.68
C SER A 296 13.55 15.16 -3.25
N ALA A 297 12.84 15.84 -2.34
CA ALA A 297 13.15 15.86 -0.91
C ALA A 297 12.85 14.50 -0.22
N HIS A 298 12.02 13.66 -0.84
CA HIS A 298 11.62 12.34 -0.34
C HIS A 298 12.03 11.23 -1.32
N SER A 299 13.26 11.30 -1.86
CA SER A 299 13.73 10.40 -2.92
C SER A 299 13.74 8.92 -2.56
N SER A 300 13.72 8.58 -1.26
CA SER A 300 13.60 7.20 -0.76
C SER A 300 12.19 6.61 -0.91
N ILE A 301 11.23 7.39 -1.42
CA ILE A 301 9.82 7.01 -1.54
C ILE A 301 9.49 6.90 -3.03
N PRO A 302 9.42 5.67 -3.57
CA PRO A 302 8.92 5.45 -4.90
C PRO A 302 7.50 6.00 -5.02
N GLY A 303 7.25 6.80 -6.04
CA GLY A 303 5.94 7.36 -6.27
C GLY A 303 5.81 8.06 -7.61
N GLN A 304 4.60 8.50 -7.88
CA GLN A 304 4.19 9.06 -9.15
C GLN A 304 3.37 10.32 -8.92
N VAL A 305 3.55 11.31 -9.78
CA VAL A 305 2.55 12.39 -9.92
C VAL A 305 1.47 12.03 -10.92
N LEU A 306 0.24 12.16 -10.47
CA LEU A 306 -1.00 11.96 -11.20
C LEU A 306 -1.60 13.30 -11.60
N THR A 307 -2.15 13.34 -12.81
CA THR A 307 -3.08 14.38 -13.24
C THR A 307 -4.40 14.31 -12.47
N GLN A 308 -5.22 15.35 -12.55
CA GLN A 308 -6.53 15.39 -11.88
C GLN A 308 -7.43 14.21 -12.27
N PRO A 309 -7.61 13.88 -13.57
CA PRO A 309 -8.44 12.73 -13.96
C PRO A 309 -7.88 11.39 -13.47
N GLU A 310 -6.55 11.20 -13.48
CA GLU A 310 -5.92 9.97 -12.98
C GLU A 310 -6.11 9.81 -11.45
N ALA A 311 -6.01 10.91 -10.70
CA ALA A 311 -6.25 10.90 -9.25
C ALA A 311 -7.72 10.62 -8.91
N GLU A 312 -8.66 11.20 -9.67
CA GLU A 312 -10.10 10.96 -9.54
C GLU A 312 -10.48 9.52 -9.89
N ASP A 313 -9.91 8.96 -10.95
CA ASP A 313 -10.14 7.57 -11.37
C ASP A 313 -9.59 6.57 -10.35
N LEU A 314 -8.38 6.83 -9.83
CA LEU A 314 -7.81 6.05 -8.74
C LEU A 314 -8.70 6.09 -7.50
N ALA A 315 -9.13 7.28 -7.06
CA ALA A 315 -10.02 7.42 -5.91
C ALA A 315 -11.36 6.69 -6.11
N THR A 316 -11.93 6.75 -7.31
CA THR A 316 -13.17 6.03 -7.65
C THR A 316 -12.97 4.52 -7.60
N THR A 317 -11.86 4.03 -8.14
CA THR A 317 -11.49 2.61 -8.11
C THR A 317 -11.34 2.10 -6.67
N LEU A 318 -10.74 2.91 -5.80
CA LEU A 318 -10.51 2.54 -4.40
C LEU A 318 -11.80 2.51 -3.57
N PHE A 319 -12.69 3.48 -3.75
CA PHE A 319 -13.78 3.72 -2.79
C PHE A 319 -15.21 3.59 -3.35
N GLY A 320 -15.41 3.74 -4.66
CA GLY A 320 -16.75 3.85 -5.27
C GLY A 320 -17.66 2.63 -5.07
N ALA A 321 -17.08 1.45 -4.84
CA ALA A 321 -17.83 0.21 -4.65
C ALA A 321 -18.16 -0.12 -3.18
N ILE A 322 -17.59 0.59 -2.20
CA ILE A 322 -17.61 0.15 -0.79
C ILE A 322 -19.02 0.18 -0.20
N LEU A 323 -19.81 1.22 -0.51
CA LEU A 323 -21.16 1.41 0.03
C LEU A 323 -22.29 0.98 -0.92
N THR A 324 -21.97 0.75 -2.20
CA THR A 324 -22.96 0.42 -3.26
C THR A 324 -23.27 -1.07 -3.37
N GLY A 325 -22.61 -1.92 -2.57
CA GLY A 325 -22.84 -3.37 -2.52
C GLY A 325 -24.03 -3.80 -1.66
N ASN A 326 -25.26 -3.59 -2.15
CA ASN A 326 -26.42 -4.45 -1.83
C ASN A 326 -27.51 -4.34 -2.93
N GLY A 327 -27.66 -5.41 -3.71
CA GLY A 327 -28.85 -5.76 -4.51
C GLY A 327 -29.69 -4.64 -5.14
N ALA A 328 -29.29 -4.16 -6.32
CA ALA A 328 -30.25 -3.59 -7.28
C ALA A 328 -30.40 -4.56 -8.47
N VAL A 329 -31.29 -5.54 -8.32
CA VAL A 329 -31.97 -6.08 -9.50
C VAL A 329 -32.71 -4.89 -10.11
N ARG A 330 -32.21 -4.38 -11.22
CA ARG A 330 -32.95 -3.45 -12.08
C ARG A 330 -34.29 -4.12 -12.40
N ARG A 331 -35.38 -3.55 -11.87
CA ARG A 331 -36.71 -3.74 -12.45
C ARG A 331 -36.87 -2.76 -13.60
#